data_AF-A0A3D2S8Y5-F1
#
_entry.id   AF-A0A3D2S8Y5-F1
#
_cell.length_a   1.000
_cell.length_b   1.000
_cell.length_c   1.000
_cell.angle_alpha   90.00
_cell.angle_beta   90.00
_cell.angle_gamma   90.00
#
_symmetry.space_group_name_H-M   'P 1'
#
loop_
_entity.id
_entity.type
_entity.pdbx_description
1 polymer ?
#
loop_
_entity_poly.entity_id
_entity_poly.type
_entity_poly.pdbx_seq_one_letter_code
_entity_poly.pdbx_strand_id
1 'polypeptide(L)'
;TQMMESMIESARPTRAEVTDVANAVMDGADAVMLSGETATGIHPELVVKTMSKIILKAEKEDSVYNRKHAPNKSSRTFLSDAICYNACKIADDAKAAAIMGMTKTGYTAFMLSSSR
;
A
#
# COMPACT_ATOMS: atom_id res chain seq x y z
N THR A 1 -10.03 12.26 7.09
CA THR A 1 -10.82 11.94 5.88
C THR A 1 -11.74 10.79 6.23
N GLN A 2 -13.00 10.87 5.84
CA GLN A 2 -13.98 9.80 6.04
C GLN A 2 -14.18 9.10 4.69
N MET A 3 -13.37 8.08 4.42
CA MET A 3 -13.32 7.45 3.09
C MET A 3 -14.54 6.58 2.80
N MET A 4 -15.26 6.13 3.83
CA MET A 4 -16.43 5.26 3.68
C MET A 4 -17.58 5.68 4.61
N GLU A 5 -17.77 6.99 4.81
CA GLU A 5 -18.71 7.56 5.80
C GLU A 5 -20.12 6.97 5.73
N SER A 6 -20.64 6.76 4.52
CA SER A 6 -21.98 6.22 4.32
C SER A 6 -22.14 4.82 4.94
N MET A 7 -21.04 4.08 5.09
CA MET A 7 -21.04 2.74 5.69
C MET A 7 -21.18 2.74 7.22
N ILE A 8 -21.25 3.92 7.87
CA ILE A 8 -21.68 4.01 9.27
C ILE A 8 -23.10 3.44 9.41
N GLU A 9 -24.00 3.80 8.49
CA GLU A 9 -25.41 3.37 8.53
C GLU A 9 -25.77 2.39 7.40
N SER A 10 -25.13 2.50 6.24
CA SER A 10 -25.41 1.70 5.05
C SER A 10 -24.55 0.44 4.98
N ALA A 11 -25.11 -0.66 4.47
CA ALA A 11 -24.33 -1.87 4.16
C ALA A 11 -23.47 -1.74 2.88
N ARG A 12 -23.62 -0.66 2.11
CA ARG A 12 -22.89 -0.43 0.85
C ARG A 12 -22.36 0.99 0.75
N PRO A 13 -21.11 1.17 0.29
CA PRO A 13 -20.57 2.49 0.04
C PRO A 13 -21.17 3.10 -1.23
N THR A 14 -21.02 4.41 -1.35
CA THR A 14 -21.30 5.15 -2.57
C THR A 14 -20.20 4.92 -3.61
N ARG A 15 -20.49 5.23 -4.88
CA ARG A 15 -19.47 5.18 -5.93
C ARG A 15 -18.32 6.17 -5.67
N ALA A 16 -18.62 7.31 -5.05
CA ALA A 16 -17.62 8.32 -4.75
C ALA A 16 -16.60 7.81 -3.73
N GLU A 17 -17.06 7.18 -2.65
CA GLU A 17 -16.21 6.57 -1.60
C GLU A 17 -15.33 5.44 -2.16
N VAL A 18 -15.89 4.61 -3.05
CA VAL A 18 -15.10 3.55 -3.71
C VAL A 18 -13.96 4.16 -4.54
N THR A 19 -14.26 5.21 -5.31
CA THR A 19 -13.26 5.89 -6.13
C THR A 19 -12.22 6.63 -5.28
N ASP A 20 -12.62 7.20 -4.14
CA ASP A 20 -11.71 7.91 -3.22
C ASP A 20 -10.66 6.96 -2.65
N VAL A 21 -11.08 5.79 -2.14
CA VAL A 21 -10.16 4.74 -1.65
C VAL A 21 -9.24 4.25 -2.77
N ALA A 22 -9.79 4.00 -3.97
CA ALA A 22 -8.98 3.51 -5.09
C ALA A 22 -7.92 4.53 -5.53
N ASN A 23 -8.29 5.81 -5.60
CA ASN A 23 -7.38 6.89 -5.96
C ASN A 23 -6.29 7.07 -4.91
N ALA A 24 -6.61 7.00 -3.62
CA ALA A 24 -5.61 7.06 -2.56
C ALA A 24 -4.53 5.98 -2.71
N VAL A 25 -4.91 4.75 -3.09
CA VAL A 25 -3.97 3.66 -3.39
C VAL A 25 -3.14 3.98 -4.63
N MET A 26 -3.76 4.46 -5.72
CA MET A 26 -3.05 4.82 -6.96
C MET A 26 -2.08 6.00 -6.78
N ASP A 27 -2.40 6.93 -5.89
CA ASP A 27 -1.54 8.04 -5.51
C ASP A 27 -0.35 7.59 -4.65
N GLY A 28 -0.35 6.33 -4.20
CA GLY A 28 0.74 5.68 -3.46
C GLY A 28 0.61 5.83 -1.95
N ALA A 29 -0.61 5.89 -1.40
CA ALA A 29 -0.81 5.83 0.03
C ALA A 29 -0.37 4.45 0.59
N ASP A 30 0.55 4.45 1.56
CA ASP A 30 1.00 3.24 2.24
C ASP A 30 -0.07 2.65 3.18
N ALA A 31 -1.00 3.49 3.62
CA ALA A 31 -2.08 3.12 4.52
C ALA A 31 -3.32 3.97 4.26
N VAL A 32 -4.48 3.35 4.52
CA VAL A 32 -5.80 3.99 4.53
C VAL A 32 -6.45 3.74 5.89
N MET A 33 -7.30 4.66 6.34
CA MET A 33 -7.85 4.67 7.70
C MET A 33 -9.38 4.68 7.67
N LEU A 34 -9.97 3.88 8.56
CA LEU A 34 -11.39 3.94 8.93
C LEU A 34 -11.49 4.55 10.33
N SER A 35 -12.50 5.39 10.54
CA SER A 35 -12.73 6.15 11.76
C SER A 35 -14.08 5.74 12.39
N GLY A 36 -15.12 6.57 12.22
CA GLY A 36 -16.47 6.31 12.74
C GLY A 36 -17.09 5.05 12.15
N GLU A 37 -16.69 4.68 10.93
CA GLU A 37 -17.15 3.49 10.24
C GLU A 37 -16.90 2.20 11.04
N THR A 38 -15.75 2.12 11.72
CA THR A 38 -15.38 0.98 12.58
C THR A 38 -15.65 1.23 14.05
N ALA A 39 -15.56 2.47 14.52
CA ALA A 39 -15.71 2.80 15.94
C ALA A 39 -17.17 2.75 16.40
N THR A 40 -18.10 3.24 15.58
CA THR A 40 -19.52 3.40 15.94
C THR A 40 -20.49 2.94 14.84
N GLY A 41 -20.00 2.47 13.70
CA GLY A 41 -20.83 2.02 12.58
C GLY A 41 -21.59 0.72 12.85
N ILE A 42 -22.70 0.54 12.11
CA ILE A 42 -23.58 -0.65 12.21
C ILE A 42 -22.90 -1.90 11.62
N HIS A 43 -21.94 -1.73 10.72
CA HIS A 43 -21.30 -2.83 9.97
C HIS A 43 -19.76 -2.79 9.97
N PRO A 44 -19.08 -2.83 11.15
CA PRO A 44 -17.64 -2.61 11.27
C PRO A 44 -16.79 -3.67 10.53
N GLU A 45 -17.23 -4.94 10.54
CA GLU A 45 -16.54 -6.00 9.80
C GLU A 45 -16.70 -5.83 8.27
N LEU A 46 -17.89 -5.43 7.83
CA LEU A 46 -18.21 -5.29 6.42
C LEU A 46 -17.45 -4.13 5.78
N VAL A 47 -17.30 -3.00 6.49
CA VAL A 47 -16.53 -1.86 5.97
C VAL A 47 -15.06 -2.23 5.77
N VAL A 48 -14.43 -2.94 6.71
CA VAL A 48 -13.05 -3.42 6.57
C VAL A 48 -12.91 -4.37 5.36
N LYS A 49 -13.84 -5.33 5.23
CA LYS A 49 -13.87 -6.24 4.06
C LYS A 49 -14.07 -5.50 2.74
N THR A 50 -14.87 -4.45 2.74
CA THR A 50 -15.16 -3.67 1.54
C THR A 50 -13.95 -2.82 1.15
N MET A 51 -13.33 -2.13 2.10
CA MET A 51 -12.09 -1.37 1.86
C MET A 51 -10.98 -2.28 1.35
N SER A 52 -10.78 -3.46 1.96
CA SER A 52 -9.80 -4.45 1.51
C SER A 52 -10.04 -4.92 0.06
N LYS A 53 -11.30 -5.15 -0.34
CA LYS A 53 -11.62 -5.51 -1.73
C LYS A 53 -11.28 -4.40 -2.73
N ILE A 54 -11.48 -3.14 -2.34
CA ILE A 54 -11.14 -1.99 -3.19
C ILE A 54 -9.63 -1.89 -3.35
N ILE A 55 -8.87 -1.97 -2.26
CA ILE A 55 -7.39 -1.95 -2.27
C ILE A 55 -6.84 -3.06 -3.17
N LEU A 56 -7.25 -4.32 -2.95
CA LEU A 56 -6.81 -5.47 -3.74
C LEU A 56 -7.17 -5.37 -5.23
N LYS A 57 -8.19 -4.57 -5.58
CA LYS A 57 -8.56 -4.32 -6.97
C LYS A 57 -7.72 -3.18 -7.57
N ALA A 58 -7.47 -2.13 -6.81
CA ALA A 58 -6.64 -0.99 -7.21
C ALA A 58 -5.17 -1.41 -7.41
N GLU A 59 -4.63 -2.24 -6.52
CA GLU A 59 -3.26 -2.79 -6.60
C GLU A 59 -3.01 -3.68 -7.83
N LYS A 60 -4.05 -4.11 -8.56
CA LYS A 60 -3.86 -4.88 -9.80
C LYS A 60 -3.48 -4.01 -10.99
N GLU A 61 -3.63 -2.69 -10.88
CA GLU A 61 -3.25 -1.76 -11.93
C GLU A 61 -1.73 -1.49 -11.86
N ASP A 62 -1.05 -1.69 -12.99
CA ASP A 62 0.42 -1.68 -13.09
C ASP A 62 1.04 -0.31 -12.77
N SER A 63 0.24 0.76 -12.83
CA SER A 63 0.68 2.14 -12.56
C SER A 63 1.06 2.40 -11.10
N VAL A 64 0.66 1.53 -10.16
CA VAL A 64 0.96 1.67 -8.73
C VAL A 64 2.45 1.39 -8.45
N TYR A 65 3.10 0.54 -9.25
CA TYR A 65 4.41 -0.05 -8.95
C TYR A 65 5.57 0.38 -9.88
N ASN A 66 5.55 1.63 -10.36
CA ASN A 66 6.57 2.10 -11.31
C ASN A 66 7.39 3.29 -10.81
N ARG A 67 7.45 3.52 -9.49
CA ARG A 67 8.25 4.60 -8.90
C ARG A 67 9.68 4.15 -8.66
N LYS A 68 10.40 3.81 -9.74
CA LYS A 68 11.81 3.37 -9.67
C LYS A 68 12.73 4.54 -9.34
N HIS A 69 12.99 4.78 -8.05
CA HIS A 69 14.05 5.68 -7.61
C HIS A 69 15.39 4.95 -7.53
N ALA A 70 16.35 5.36 -8.36
CA ALA A 70 17.70 4.84 -8.28
C ALA A 70 18.37 5.27 -6.94
N PRO A 71 19.17 4.39 -6.32
CA PRO A 71 19.86 4.71 -5.07
C PRO A 71 20.82 5.89 -5.27
N ASN A 72 20.74 6.86 -4.35
CA ASN A 72 21.59 8.05 -4.40
C ASN A 72 23.03 7.72 -4.00
N LYS A 73 23.98 7.87 -4.93
CA LYS A 73 25.42 7.60 -4.73
C LYS A 73 26.05 8.41 -3.60
N SER A 74 25.48 9.57 -3.28
CA SER A 74 25.95 10.46 -2.21
C SER A 74 25.39 10.08 -0.83
N SER A 75 24.50 9.10 -0.74
CA SER A 75 23.90 8.66 0.52
C SER A 75 24.91 7.87 1.37
N ARG A 76 24.89 8.10 2.68
CA ARG A 76 25.69 7.32 3.65
C ARG A 76 25.30 5.84 3.67
N THR A 77 24.06 5.54 3.29
CA THR A 77 23.47 4.20 3.26
C THR A 77 23.46 3.59 1.86
N PHE A 78 24.18 4.20 0.90
CA PHE A 78 24.14 3.83 -0.52
C PHE A 78 24.25 2.32 -0.77
N LEU A 79 25.15 1.61 -0.09
CA LEU A 79 25.31 0.17 -0.27
C LEU A 79 24.05 -0.61 0.12
N SER A 80 23.46 -0.30 1.28
CA SER A 80 22.21 -0.92 1.73
C SER A 80 21.04 -0.60 0.79
N ASP A 81 20.98 0.64 0.31
CA ASP A 81 19.95 1.10 -0.63
C ASP A 81 20.07 0.40 -1.97
N ALA A 82 21.30 0.27 -2.47
CA ALA A 82 21.60 -0.46 -3.70
C ALA A 82 21.28 -1.95 -3.59
N ILE A 83 21.55 -2.59 -2.45
CA ILE A 83 21.17 -3.98 -2.21
C ILE A 83 19.65 -4.13 -2.26
N CYS A 84 18.89 -3.29 -1.55
CA CYS A 84 17.43 -3.35 -1.54
C CYS A 84 16.83 -3.10 -2.93
N TYR A 85 17.32 -2.08 -3.64
CA TYR A 85 16.88 -1.75 -4.99
C TYR A 85 17.09 -2.92 -5.97
N ASN A 86 18.30 -3.50 -5.97
CA ASN A 86 18.59 -4.63 -6.86
C ASN A 86 17.83 -5.90 -6.44
N ALA A 87 17.60 -6.12 -5.14
CA ALA A 87 16.79 -7.24 -4.67
C ALA A 87 15.36 -7.18 -5.22
N CYS A 88 14.71 -6.00 -5.19
CA CYS A 88 13.38 -5.82 -5.79
C CYS A 88 13.39 -6.07 -7.30
N LYS A 89 14.41 -5.57 -8.01
CA LYS A 89 14.54 -5.79 -9.45
C LYS A 89 14.73 -7.26 -9.82
N ILE A 90 15.61 -7.97 -9.10
CA ILE A 90 15.84 -9.40 -9.31
C ILE A 90 14.57 -10.20 -8.98
N ALA A 91 13.82 -9.82 -7.95
CA ALA A 91 12.57 -10.48 -7.59
C ALA A 91 11.51 -10.34 -8.71
N ASP A 92 11.40 -9.16 -9.32
CA ASP A 92 10.52 -8.92 -10.47
C ASP A 92 10.97 -9.74 -11.69
N ASP A 93 12.25 -9.67 -12.05
CA ASP A 93 12.84 -10.41 -13.18
C ASP A 93 12.67 -11.94 -13.02
N ALA A 94 12.84 -12.45 -11.80
CA ALA A 94 12.68 -13.86 -11.46
C ALA A 94 11.22 -14.29 -11.23
N LYS A 95 10.27 -13.36 -11.24
CA LYS A 95 8.87 -13.57 -10.85
C LYS A 95 8.75 -14.26 -9.48
N ALA A 96 9.56 -13.81 -8.52
CA ALA A 96 9.57 -14.35 -7.19
C ALA A 96 8.25 -14.07 -6.47
N ALA A 97 7.78 -15.04 -5.67
CA ALA A 97 6.55 -14.87 -4.90
C ALA A 97 6.72 -13.95 -3.67
N ALA A 98 7.96 -13.75 -3.20
CA ALA A 98 8.26 -12.98 -2.01
C ALA A 98 9.73 -12.53 -1.95
N ILE A 99 9.99 -11.48 -1.15
CA ILE A 99 11.33 -11.00 -0.79
C ILE A 99 11.49 -11.11 0.74
N MET A 100 12.60 -11.67 1.20
CA MET A 100 12.91 -11.79 2.63
C MET A 100 14.12 -10.91 2.99
N GLY A 101 13.90 -9.93 3.87
CA GLY A 101 14.96 -9.05 4.37
C GLY A 101 15.13 -9.18 5.89
N MET A 102 16.30 -9.64 6.35
CA MET A 102 16.62 -9.66 7.78
C MET A 102 16.95 -8.24 8.25
N THR A 103 16.34 -7.79 9.34
CA THR A 103 16.56 -6.45 9.89
C THR A 103 16.29 -6.40 11.39
N LYS A 104 17.03 -5.54 12.11
CA LYS A 104 16.83 -5.26 13.53
C LYS A 104 16.06 -3.95 13.76
N THR A 105 16.29 -2.94 12.92
CA THR A 105 15.72 -1.60 13.07
C THR A 105 14.52 -1.34 12.16
N GLY A 106 14.22 -2.27 11.25
CA GLY A 106 13.21 -2.08 10.20
C GLY A 106 13.74 -1.45 8.92
N TYR A 107 14.99 -0.98 8.88
CA TYR A 107 15.56 -0.27 7.72
C TYR A 107 15.40 -1.03 6.40
N THR A 108 15.83 -2.29 6.36
CA THR A 108 15.70 -3.14 5.16
C THR A 108 14.25 -3.28 4.72
N ALA A 109 13.32 -3.50 5.65
CA ALA A 109 11.90 -3.63 5.33
C ALA A 109 11.34 -2.31 4.75
N PHE A 110 11.69 -1.18 5.35
CA PHE A 110 11.30 0.14 4.86
C PHE A 110 11.85 0.42 3.46
N MET A 111 13.12 0.10 3.20
CA MET A 111 13.75 0.33 1.89
C MET A 111 13.23 -0.61 0.79
N LEU A 112 12.93 -1.87 1.13
CA LEU A 112 12.23 -2.75 0.20
C LEU A 112 10.83 -2.20 -0.12
N SER A 113 10.12 -1.72 0.91
CA SER A 113 8.81 -1.10 0.80
C SER A 113 8.82 0.24 0.06
N SER A 114 9.95 0.93 -0.07
CA SER A 114 10.03 2.18 -0.86
C SER A 114 10.29 1.92 -2.35
N SER A 115 10.65 0.69 -2.71
CA SER A 115 11.00 0.28 -4.07
C SER A 115 9.81 -0.29 -4.85
N ARG A 116 8.59 0.13 -4.49
CA ARG A 116 7.34 -0.25 -5.18
C ARG A 116 7.19 0.54 -6.47
#